data_AF-A0A372QEW8-F1
#
_entry.id   AF-A0A372QEW8-F1
#
_cell.length_a   1.000
_cell.length_b   1.000
_cell.length_c   1.000
_cell.angle_alpha   90.00
_cell.angle_beta   90.00
_cell.angle_gamma   90.00
#
_symmetry.space_group_name_H-M   'P 1'
#
loop_
_entity.id
_entity.type
_entity.pdbx_description
1 polymer ?
#
loop_
_entity_poly.entity_id
_entity_poly.type
_entity_poly.pdbx_seq_one_letter_code
_entity_poly.pdbx_strand_id
1 'polypeptide(L)' 'MCIEDWDLKVPEVLFAYRTKKNDSTKIELGYLLYGRQMKTLLNLKDKEIIMIDRINGLIEELPKIRNQARDNIGKS' A
#
# COMPACT_ATOMS: atom_id res chain seq x y z
N MET A 1 34.25 -9.81 20.77
CA MET A 1 32.91 -9.79 21.41
C MET A 1 31.91 -10.09 20.30
N CYS A 2 31.37 -11.31 20.28
CA CYS A 2 30.35 -11.68 19.29
C CYS A 2 29.03 -11.02 19.69
N ILE A 3 28.35 -10.40 18.73
CA ILE A 3 26.99 -9.90 18.96
C ILE A 3 26.09 -11.12 18.90
N GLU A 4 25.59 -11.55 20.05
CA GLU A 4 24.56 -12.57 20.15
C GLU A 4 23.27 -12.07 19.48
N ASP A 5 22.52 -12.99 18.86
CA ASP A 5 21.21 -12.73 18.24
C ASP A 5 21.20 -11.68 17.11
N TRP A 6 22.34 -11.44 16.45
CA TRP A 6 22.41 -10.50 15.32
C TRP A 6 21.48 -10.90 14.16
N ASP A 7 21.22 -12.20 14.01
CA ASP A 7 20.33 -12.78 13.01
C ASP A 7 18.87 -12.36 13.25
N LEU A 8 18.46 -12.21 14.51
CA LEU A 8 17.13 -11.69 14.85
C LEU A 8 16.93 -10.24 14.39
N LYS A 9 18.03 -9.49 14.21
CA LYS A 9 18.01 -8.10 13.73
C LYS A 9 18.06 -7.95 12.21
N VAL A 10 18.43 -9.01 11.48
CA VAL A 10 18.50 -8.98 10.01
C VAL A 10 17.19 -8.52 9.36
N PRO A 11 16.00 -9.01 9.75
CA PRO A 11 14.74 -8.57 9.13
C PRO A 11 14.47 -7.07 9.36
N GLU A 12 14.72 -6.56 10.56
CA GLU A 12 14.51 -5.13 10.90
C GLU A 12 15.44 -4.22 10.08
N VAL A 13 16.72 -4.59 9.99
CA VAL A 13 17.73 -3.83 9.24
C VAL A 13 17.41 -3.83 7.74
N LEU A 14 17.06 -4.98 7.17
CA LEU A 14 16.68 -5.07 5.76
C LEU A 14 15.41 -4.28 5.47
N PHE A 15 14.44 -4.30 6.38
CA PHE A 15 13.23 -3.50 6.25
C PHE A 15 13.55 -2.01 6.23
N ALA A 16 14.29 -1.52 7.23
CA ALA A 16 14.68 -0.11 7.33
C ALA A 16 15.48 0.35 6.11
N TYR A 17 16.40 -0.49 5.62
CA TYR A 17 17.17 -0.20 4.41
C TYR A 17 16.28 -0.05 3.17
N ARG A 18 15.28 -0.92 3.00
CA ARG A 18 14.37 -0.89 1.85
C ARG A 18 13.40 0.28 1.88
N THR A 19 12.99 0.72 3.06
CA THR A 19 12.06 1.86 3.20
C THR A 19 12.77 3.20 3.31
N LYS A 20 14.10 3.23 3.48
CA LYS A 20 14.86 4.47 3.51
C LYS A 20 14.91 5.08 2.11
N LYS A 21 14.58 6.37 2.02
CA LYS A 21 14.74 7.17 0.81
C LYS A 21 16.22 7.38 0.53
N ASN A 22 16.68 7.03 -0.66
CA ASN A 22 18.06 7.27 -1.06
C ASN A 22 18.32 8.76 -1.29
N ASP A 23 19.47 9.27 -0.86
CA ASP A 23 19.77 10.71 -0.92
C ASP A 23 19.99 11.23 -2.34
N SER A 24 20.50 10.41 -3.25
CA SER A 24 20.75 10.80 -4.65
C SER A 24 19.49 10.69 -5.49
N THR A 25 18.85 9.52 -5.49
CA THR A 25 17.67 9.27 -6.35
C THR A 25 16.38 9.82 -5.76
N LYS A 26 16.36 10.12 -4.45
CA LYS A 26 15.15 10.48 -3.70
C LYS A 26 14.04 9.42 -3.82
N ILE A 27 14.39 8.16 -4.04
CA ILE A 27 13.46 7.03 -4.16
C ILE A 27 13.78 5.98 -3.09
N GLU A 28 12.74 5.31 -2.57
CA GLU A 28 12.87 4.16 -1.66
C GLU A 28 13.26 2.91 -2.46
N LEU A 29 14.22 2.13 -1.96
CA LEU A 29 14.68 0.93 -2.65
C LEU A 29 13.56 -0.12 -2.79
N GLY A 30 12.69 -0.25 -1.78
CA GLY A 30 11.53 -1.13 -1.83
C GLY A 30 10.55 -0.76 -2.94
N TYR A 31 10.41 0.54 -3.24
CA TYR A 31 9.56 0.99 -4.35
C TYR A 31 10.14 0.57 -5.71
N LEU A 32 11.45 0.67 -5.90
CA LEU A 32 12.12 0.24 -7.13
C LEU A 32 12.00 -1.27 -7.37
N LEU A 33 12.09 -2.07 -6.30
CA LEU A 33 12.02 -3.53 -6.41
C LEU A 33 10.61 -4.05 -6.64
N TYR A 34 9.60 -3.48 -5.97
CA TYR A 34 8.26 -4.04 -5.96
C TYR A 34 7.24 -3.22 -6.76
N GLY A 35 7.62 -2.07 -7.31
CA GLY A 35 6.73 -1.15 -8.03
C GLY A 35 5.62 -0.54 -7.15
N ARG A 36 5.72 -0.68 -5.83
CA ARG A 36 4.73 -0.15 -4.87
C ARG A 36 5.41 0.30 -3.59
N GLN A 37 4.84 1.32 -2.95
CA GLN A 37 5.34 1.80 -1.67
C GLN A 37 5.12 0.72 -0.59
N MET A 38 6.17 0.42 0.18
CA MET A 38 6.06 -0.50 1.30
C MET A 38 5.25 0.16 2.41
N LYS A 39 4.28 -0.57 2.97
CA LYS A 39 3.44 -0.07 4.05
C LYS A 39 3.79 -0.82 5.34
N THR A 40 3.99 -0.07 6.42
CA THR A 40 4.07 -0.61 7.77
C THR A 40 2.67 -0.78 8.37
N LEU A 41 2.57 -1.57 9.44
CA LEU A 41 1.35 -1.63 10.26
C LEU A 41 0.96 -0.25 10.84
N LEU A 42 1.93 0.65 11.03
CA LEU A 42 1.69 2.04 11.42
C LEU A 42 1.01 2.83 10.30
N ASN A 43 1.45 2.68 9.05
CA ASN A 43 0.83 3.32 7.87
C ASN A 43 -0.57 2.76 7.54
N LEU A 44 -0.93 1.59 8.10
CA LEU A 44 -2.26 1.00 7.96
C LEU A 44 -3.27 1.64 8.91
N LYS A 45 -2.84 2.18 10.07
CA LYS A 45 -3.73 2.94 10.97
C LYS A 45 -4.21 4.26 10.34
N ASP A 46 -3.34 4.97 9.62
CA ASP A 46 -3.72 6.19 8.88
C ASP A 46 -4.66 5.88 7.69
N LYS A 47 -4.82 4.60 7.34
CA LYS A 47 -5.69 4.09 6.30
C LYS A 47 -6.86 3.28 6.87
N GLU A 48 -7.31 3.62 8.07
CA GLU A 48 -8.69 3.43 8.48
C GLU A 48 -9.64 4.32 7.65
N ILE A 49 -9.57 4.20 6.32
CA ILE A 49 -10.82 4.14 5.56
C ILE A 49 -11.53 3.00 6.23
N ILE A 50 -12.56 3.31 7.02
CA ILE A 50 -13.33 2.34 7.77
C ILE A 50 -13.62 1.24 6.77
N MET A 51 -13.13 0.02 7.02
CA MET A 51 -13.15 -1.04 6.00
C MET A 51 -14.57 -1.23 5.43
N ILE A 52 -15.56 -0.89 6.26
CA ILE A 52 -16.99 -0.70 5.98
C ILE A 52 -17.26 0.31 4.86
N ASP A 53 -16.70 1.51 4.86
CA ASP A 53 -16.89 2.52 3.81
C ASP A 53 -16.38 2.03 2.46
N ARG A 54 -15.24 1.32 2.45
CA ARG A 54 -14.71 0.70 1.24
C ARG A 54 -15.63 -0.41 0.75
N ILE A 55 -16.15 -1.24 1.66
CA ILE A 55 -17.11 -2.31 1.34
C ILE A 55 -18.40 -1.71 0.78
N ASN A 56 -18.92 -0.64 1.39
CA ASN A 56 -20.12 0.07 0.95
C ASN A 56 -19.92 0.70 -0.44
N GLY A 57 -18.77 1.32 -0.70
CA GLY A 57 -18.43 1.83 -2.03
C GLY A 57 -18.41 0.72 -3.10
N LEU A 58 -17.88 -0.46 -2.76
CA LEU A 58 -17.83 -1.60 -3.68
C LEU A 58 -19.20 -2.25 -3.93
N ILE A 59 -20.06 -2.35 -2.90
CA ILE A 59 -21.35 -3.03 -2.98
C ILE A 59 -22.45 -2.09 -3.51
N GLU A 60 -22.45 -0.82 -3.13
CA GLU A 60 -23.53 0.11 -3.45
C GLU A 60 -23.18 1.08 -4.57
N GLU A 61 -22.03 1.76 -4.47
CA GLU A 61 -21.69 2.85 -5.41
C GLU A 61 -21.21 2.31 -6.75
N LEU A 62 -20.33 1.31 -6.74
CA LEU A 62 -19.71 0.76 -7.93
C LEU A 62 -20.74 0.15 -8.90
N PRO A 63 -21.74 -0.63 -8.44
CA PRO A 63 -22.79 -1.13 -9.31
C PRO A 63 -23.69 -0.03 -9.88
N LYS A 64 -23.97 1.04 -9.10
CA LYS A 64 -24.74 2.20 -9.57
C LYS A 64 -24.02 2.89 -10.73
N ILE A 65 -22.74 3.21 -10.55
CA ILE A 65 -21.90 3.85 -11.57
C ILE A 65 -21.82 2.98 -12.83
N ARG A 66 -21.60 1.67 -12.66
CA ARG A 66 -21.55 0.72 -13.79
C ARG A 66 -22.86 0.70 -14.57
N ASN A 67 -24.00 0.66 -13.88
CA ASN A 67 -25.31 0.62 -14.54
C ASN A 67 -25.60 1.93 -15.28
N GLN A 68 -25.30 3.08 -14.68
CA GLN A 68 -25.42 4.39 -15.34
C GLN A 68 -24.56 4.47 -16.61
N ALA A 69 -23.30 4.03 -16.54
CA ALA A 69 -22.43 3.99 -17.71
C ALA A 69 -22.98 3.09 -18.81
N ARG A 70 -23.52 1.92 -18.44
CA ARG A 70 -24.15 0.98 -19.38
C ARG A 70 -25.39 1.58 -20.06
N ASP A 71 -26.24 2.24 -19.29
CA ASP A 71 -27.47 2.86 -19.81
C ASP A 71 -27.15 4.05 -20.72
N ASN A 72 -26.08 4.79 -20.45
CA ASN A 72 -25.62 5.88 -21.30
C ASN A 72 -25.07 5.38 -22.65
N ILE A 73 -24.35 4.25 -22.65
CA ILE A 73 -23.87 3.61 -23.89
C ILE A 73 -25.05 3.10 -24.74
N GLY A 74 -26.06 2.51 -24.11
CA GLY A 74 -27.23 1.99 -24.84
C GLY A 74 -28.20 3.06 -25.38
N LYS A 75 -28.05 4.32 -24.95
CA LYS A 75 -28.87 5.47 -25.41
C LYS A 75 -28.20 6.28 -26.52
N SER A 76 -26.94 5.98 -26.85
CA SER A 76 -26.19 6.59 -27.97
C SER A 76 -26.23 5.70 -29.20
#